data_AF-A0A8H7VCM0-F1
#
_entry.id   AF-A0A8H7VCM0-F1
#
_cell.length_a   1.000
_cell.length_b   1.000
_cell.length_c   1.000
_cell.angle_alpha   90.00
_cell.angle_beta   90.00
_cell.angle_gamma   90.00
#
_symmetry.space_group_name_H-M   'P 1'
#
loop_
_entity.id
_entity.type
_entity.pdbx_description
1 polymer ?
#
loop_
_entity_poly.entity_id
_entity_poly.type
_entity_poly.pdbx_seq_one_letter_code
_entity_poly.pdbx_strand_id
1 'polypeptide(L)'
;ENEQEVSPVLKPLQDELNGIKRELTLLTQKPGGYTADEVSELQEKLQALENSKATLYESKPKGIPVIDELFEQVSDEAEDLKALTDIVSESLIPIVERLKQIKGQLGRLALTHKWTLKETDLRAYHLQLEEIENLKQDGIFKDPASDTIPEGQALINFLLRSCHRIMERMSSESVPVSEALMPVYNQLSTVKRCLLEVSKWGKPDSIRDLYPYQMKLASIDNMRVNGSFSDEEGNIPEGQAICIALLNECYDILHELMTLVETET
;
A
#
# COMPACT_ATOMS: atom_id res chain seq x y z
N GLU A 1 15.11 -16.40 -12.68
CA GLU A 1 14.40 -15.97 -13.90
C GLU A 1 13.38 -14.93 -13.48
N ASN A 2 13.24 -13.83 -14.22
CA ASN A 2 12.48 -12.67 -13.76
C ASN A 2 10.98 -12.97 -13.92
N GLU A 3 10.26 -13.21 -12.81
CA GLU A 3 8.81 -13.48 -12.83
C GLU A 3 7.96 -12.31 -13.39
N GLN A 4 8.60 -11.15 -13.60
CA GLN A 4 8.01 -9.96 -14.23
C GLN A 4 8.11 -9.93 -15.76
N GLU A 5 8.74 -10.91 -16.41
CA GLU A 5 8.92 -10.90 -17.87
C GLU A 5 7.65 -11.36 -18.61
N VAL A 6 6.96 -10.41 -19.26
CA VAL A 6 5.72 -10.64 -20.03
C VAL A 6 6.04 -11.14 -21.44
N SER A 7 5.43 -12.27 -21.82
CA SER A 7 5.55 -12.86 -23.16
C SER A 7 5.16 -11.87 -24.26
N PRO A 8 5.82 -11.90 -25.45
CA PRO A 8 5.45 -11.05 -26.58
C PRO A 8 3.99 -11.21 -27.03
N VAL A 9 3.37 -12.36 -26.77
CA VAL A 9 1.95 -12.60 -27.05
C VAL A 9 1.03 -11.75 -26.17
N LEU A 10 1.44 -11.45 -24.93
CA LEU A 10 0.69 -10.67 -23.96
C LEU A 10 1.03 -9.17 -23.99
N LYS A 11 2.12 -8.76 -24.64
CA LYS A 11 2.52 -7.35 -24.72
C LYS A 11 1.45 -6.42 -25.32
N PRO A 12 0.76 -6.76 -26.42
CA PRO A 12 -0.30 -5.91 -26.95
C PRO A 12 -1.41 -5.66 -25.92
N LEU A 13 -1.83 -6.72 -25.22
CA LEU A 13 -2.83 -6.64 -24.15
C LEU A 13 -2.35 -5.77 -22.98
N GLN A 14 -1.08 -5.91 -22.60
CA GLN A 14 -0.43 -5.07 -21.58
C GLN A 14 -0.41 -3.59 -21.98
N ASP A 15 -0.08 -3.29 -23.24
CA ASP A 15 -0.02 -1.93 -23.77
C ASP A 15 -1.39 -1.26 -23.80
N GLU A 16 -2.44 -2.01 -24.17
CA GLU A 16 -3.83 -1.52 -24.16
C GLU A 16 -4.32 -1.23 -22.73
N LEU A 17 -4.04 -2.13 -21.77
CA LEU A 17 -4.37 -1.91 -20.36
C LEU A 17 -3.67 -0.67 -19.79
N ASN A 18 -2.37 -0.49 -20.10
CA ASN A 18 -1.65 0.71 -19.72
C ASN A 18 -2.19 1.96 -20.42
N GLY A 19 -2.72 1.83 -21.63
CA GLY A 19 -3.45 2.89 -22.34
C GLY A 19 -4.69 3.32 -21.58
N ILE A 20 -5.55 2.37 -21.20
CA ILE A 20 -6.76 2.65 -20.40
C ILE A 20 -6.39 3.27 -19.06
N LYS A 21 -5.36 2.77 -18.38
CA LYS A 21 -4.84 3.34 -17.12
C LYS A 21 -4.46 4.82 -17.25
N ARG A 22 -3.79 5.18 -18.36
CA ARG A 22 -3.44 6.57 -18.65
C ARG A 22 -4.68 7.41 -18.94
N GLU A 23 -5.64 6.88 -19.71
CA GLU A 23 -6.92 7.56 -19.98
C GLU A 23 -7.69 7.85 -18.68
N LEU A 24 -7.80 6.88 -17.78
CA LEU A 24 -8.39 7.06 -16.44
C LEU A 24 -7.66 8.16 -15.65
N THR A 25 -6.32 8.14 -15.65
CA THR A 25 -5.52 9.17 -14.98
C THR A 25 -5.78 10.56 -15.57
N LEU A 26 -5.89 10.69 -16.89
CA LEU A 26 -6.18 11.97 -17.55
C LEU A 26 -7.58 12.49 -17.23
N LEU A 27 -8.59 11.61 -17.09
CA LEU A 27 -9.92 12.02 -16.64
C LEU A 27 -9.88 12.71 -15.28
N THR A 28 -9.07 12.21 -14.34
CA THR A 28 -8.93 12.84 -13.01
C THR A 28 -8.31 14.23 -13.05
N GLN A 29 -7.55 14.55 -14.10
CA GLN A 29 -6.84 15.81 -14.28
C GLN A 29 -7.63 16.82 -15.13
N LYS A 30 -8.78 16.42 -15.68
CA LYS A 30 -9.58 17.21 -16.59
C LYS A 30 -10.14 18.47 -15.88
N PRO A 31 -9.86 19.68 -16.37
CA PRO A 31 -10.42 20.90 -15.80
C PRO A 31 -11.94 20.92 -16.04
N GLY A 32 -12.72 20.87 -14.95
CA GLY A 32 -14.18 20.72 -14.99
C GLY A 32 -14.70 19.36 -14.51
N GLY A 33 -13.81 18.44 -14.14
CA GLY A 33 -14.19 17.08 -13.72
C GLY A 33 -14.47 16.16 -14.90
N TYR A 34 -14.98 14.97 -14.60
CA TYR A 34 -15.32 13.92 -15.56
C TYR A 34 -16.73 13.38 -15.26
N THR A 35 -17.38 12.78 -16.25
CA THR A 35 -18.73 12.20 -16.09
C THR A 35 -18.72 10.69 -15.91
N ALA A 36 -19.82 10.13 -15.39
CA ALA A 36 -20.02 8.69 -15.28
C ALA A 36 -19.93 7.98 -16.64
N ASP A 37 -20.39 8.65 -17.70
CA ASP A 37 -20.39 8.13 -19.08
C ASP A 37 -18.95 8.00 -19.61
N GLU A 38 -18.11 9.02 -19.37
CA GLU A 38 -16.69 8.98 -19.77
C GLU A 38 -15.94 7.81 -19.13
N VAL A 39 -16.27 7.48 -17.88
CA VAL A 39 -15.68 6.31 -17.20
C VAL A 39 -16.29 5.01 -17.71
N SER A 40 -17.60 5.00 -18.03
CA SER A 40 -18.29 3.81 -18.55
C SER A 40 -17.76 3.38 -19.91
N GLU A 41 -17.43 4.32 -20.79
CA GLU A 41 -16.77 4.02 -22.07
C GLU A 41 -15.44 3.27 -21.88
N LEU A 42 -14.66 3.61 -20.86
CA LEU A 42 -13.42 2.93 -20.53
C LEU A 42 -13.66 1.55 -19.91
N GLN A 43 -14.71 1.39 -19.10
CA GLN A 43 -15.13 0.09 -18.57
C GLN A 43 -15.55 -0.88 -19.68
N GLU A 44 -16.27 -0.41 -20.70
CA GLU A 44 -16.66 -1.24 -21.85
C GLU A 44 -15.45 -1.72 -22.65
N LYS A 45 -14.47 -0.82 -22.90
CA LYS A 45 -13.19 -1.21 -23.52
C LYS A 45 -12.47 -2.28 -22.69
N LEU A 46 -12.40 -2.10 -21.38
CA LEU A 46 -11.76 -3.05 -20.47
C LEU A 46 -12.45 -4.41 -20.47
N GLN A 47 -13.78 -4.44 -20.46
CA GLN A 47 -14.57 -5.66 -20.51
C GLN A 47 -14.39 -6.41 -21.84
N ALA A 48 -14.27 -5.68 -22.96
CA ALA A 48 -13.97 -6.28 -24.27
C ALA A 48 -12.59 -6.96 -24.28
N LEU A 49 -11.59 -6.35 -23.64
CA LEU A 49 -10.26 -6.94 -23.47
C LEU A 49 -10.28 -8.15 -22.56
N GLU A 50 -11.05 -8.10 -21.48
CA GLU A 50 -11.19 -9.22 -20.57
C GLU A 50 -11.84 -10.44 -21.25
N ASN A 51 -12.82 -10.21 -22.11
CA ASN A 51 -13.43 -11.27 -22.90
C ASN A 51 -12.47 -11.87 -23.94
N SER A 52 -11.52 -11.08 -24.47
CA SER A 52 -10.56 -11.57 -25.46
C SER A 52 -9.38 -12.32 -24.84
N LYS A 53 -9.06 -12.07 -23.55
CA LYS A 53 -7.89 -12.64 -22.86
C LYS A 53 -7.91 -14.17 -22.75
N ALA A 54 -9.10 -14.78 -22.69
CA ALA A 54 -9.25 -16.23 -22.55
C ALA A 54 -8.51 -17.02 -23.64
N THR A 55 -8.58 -16.56 -24.89
CA THR A 55 -7.91 -17.19 -26.04
C THR A 55 -6.38 -17.09 -25.95
N LEU A 56 -5.87 -15.99 -25.40
CA LEU A 56 -4.42 -15.77 -25.23
C LEU A 56 -3.86 -16.65 -24.10
N TYR A 57 -4.68 -16.93 -23.08
CA TYR A 57 -4.30 -17.73 -21.91
C TYR A 57 -4.23 -19.24 -22.21
N GLU A 58 -4.87 -19.73 -23.28
CA GLU A 58 -4.83 -21.14 -23.67
C GLU A 58 -3.40 -21.67 -23.83
N SER A 59 -2.51 -20.83 -24.36
CA SER A 59 -1.09 -21.15 -24.55
C SER A 59 -0.24 -21.08 -23.29
N LYS A 60 -0.84 -20.74 -22.14
CA LYS A 60 -0.18 -20.49 -20.83
C LYS A 60 1.10 -19.65 -20.96
N PRO A 61 1.04 -18.47 -21.61
CA PRO A 61 2.19 -17.60 -21.78
C PRO A 61 2.77 -17.13 -20.43
N LYS A 62 4.07 -16.85 -20.39
CA LYS A 62 4.71 -16.21 -19.24
C LYS A 62 4.16 -14.79 -19.04
N GLY A 63 3.94 -14.38 -17.79
CA GLY A 63 3.43 -13.05 -17.43
C GLY A 63 1.91 -12.96 -17.23
N ILE A 64 1.16 -14.08 -17.26
CA ILE A 64 -0.28 -14.08 -16.92
C ILE A 64 -0.57 -13.39 -15.57
N PRO A 65 0.14 -13.69 -14.46
CA PRO A 65 -0.14 -13.05 -13.17
C PRO A 65 0.00 -11.53 -13.22
N VAL A 66 0.97 -11.03 -13.99
CA VAL A 66 1.20 -9.59 -14.18
C VAL A 66 0.04 -8.94 -14.94
N ILE A 67 -0.50 -9.63 -15.94
CA ILE A 67 -1.67 -9.14 -16.70
C ILE A 67 -2.93 -9.17 -15.85
N ASP A 68 -3.18 -10.26 -15.10
CA ASP A 68 -4.34 -10.36 -14.21
C ASP A 68 -4.30 -9.29 -13.11
N GLU A 69 -3.13 -9.05 -12.52
CA GLU A 69 -2.94 -7.97 -11.54
C GLU A 69 -3.20 -6.59 -12.17
N LEU A 70 -2.72 -6.36 -13.40
CA LEU A 70 -2.95 -5.10 -14.12
C LEU A 70 -4.44 -4.91 -14.46
N PHE A 71 -5.14 -5.96 -14.85
CA PHE A 71 -6.59 -5.93 -15.07
C PHE A 71 -7.34 -5.57 -13.80
N GLU A 72 -7.00 -6.21 -12.68
CA GLU A 72 -7.60 -5.92 -11.39
C GLU A 72 -7.40 -4.43 -11.07
N GLN A 73 -6.15 -3.95 -11.09
CA GLN A 73 -5.81 -2.55 -10.83
C GLN A 73 -6.61 -1.56 -11.70
N VAL A 74 -6.67 -1.79 -13.02
CA VAL A 74 -7.38 -0.87 -13.95
C VAL A 74 -8.89 -0.95 -13.77
N SER A 75 -9.43 -2.13 -13.48
CA SER A 75 -10.86 -2.32 -13.21
C SER A 75 -11.28 -1.59 -11.95
N ASP A 76 -10.49 -1.72 -10.89
CA ASP A 76 -10.74 -1.02 -9.64
C ASP A 76 -10.63 0.49 -9.83
N GLU A 77 -9.58 0.99 -10.50
CA GLU A 77 -9.44 2.43 -10.80
C GLU A 77 -10.64 2.97 -11.61
N ALA A 78 -11.18 2.20 -12.55
CA ALA A 78 -12.38 2.59 -13.30
C ALA A 78 -13.64 2.58 -12.43
N GLU A 79 -13.82 1.57 -11.57
CA GLU A 79 -14.93 1.51 -10.62
C GLU A 79 -14.84 2.65 -9.59
N ASP A 80 -13.64 2.96 -9.07
CA ASP A 80 -13.32 4.10 -8.20
C ASP A 80 -13.85 5.41 -8.80
N LEU A 81 -13.43 5.72 -10.04
CA LEU A 81 -13.82 6.97 -10.69
C LEU A 81 -15.32 7.02 -10.94
N LYS A 82 -15.93 5.94 -11.42
CA LYS A 82 -17.37 5.91 -11.68
C LYS A 82 -18.17 6.10 -10.40
N ALA A 83 -17.80 5.43 -9.32
CA ALA A 83 -18.45 5.57 -8.02
C ALA A 83 -18.37 7.01 -7.50
N LEU A 84 -17.27 7.72 -7.75
CA LEU A 84 -17.12 9.13 -7.35
C LEU A 84 -18.02 10.11 -8.12
N THR A 85 -18.62 9.68 -9.24
CA THR A 85 -19.61 10.47 -9.99
C THR A 85 -21.04 10.27 -9.50
N ASP A 86 -21.27 9.32 -8.58
CA ASP A 86 -22.60 8.95 -8.11
C ASP A 86 -23.22 10.07 -7.26
N ILE A 87 -24.49 10.38 -7.49
CA ILE A 87 -25.25 11.34 -6.67
C ILE A 87 -25.58 10.65 -5.35
N VAL A 88 -25.30 11.31 -4.23
CA VAL A 88 -25.48 10.74 -2.89
C VAL A 88 -26.65 11.42 -2.21
N SER A 89 -27.61 10.61 -1.75
CA SER A 89 -28.71 11.09 -0.92
C SER A 89 -28.21 11.64 0.42
N GLU A 90 -28.85 12.70 0.92
CA GLU A 90 -28.42 13.39 2.16
C GLU A 90 -28.29 12.44 3.37
N SER A 91 -29.18 11.44 3.46
CA SER A 91 -29.16 10.41 4.51
C SER A 91 -27.91 9.51 4.49
N LEU A 92 -27.25 9.38 3.33
CA LEU A 92 -26.07 8.55 3.13
C LEU A 92 -24.74 9.31 3.19
N ILE A 93 -24.76 10.64 3.12
CA ILE A 93 -23.57 11.49 3.19
C ILE A 93 -22.69 11.16 4.43
N PRO A 94 -23.24 11.03 5.66
CA PRO A 94 -22.41 10.74 6.83
C PRO A 94 -21.66 9.41 6.75
N ILE A 95 -22.28 8.39 6.12
CA ILE A 95 -21.66 7.07 5.92
C ILE A 95 -20.54 7.18 4.90
N VAL A 96 -20.78 7.87 3.78
CA VAL A 96 -19.77 8.10 2.73
C VAL A 96 -18.57 8.87 3.28
N GLU A 97 -18.78 9.93 4.07
CA GLU A 97 -17.71 10.70 4.68
C GLU A 97 -16.88 9.86 5.67
N ARG A 98 -17.55 9.08 6.53
CA ARG A 98 -16.88 8.15 7.45
C ARG A 98 -16.02 7.13 6.70
N LEU A 99 -16.54 6.55 5.62
CA LEU A 99 -15.78 5.59 4.81
C LEU A 99 -14.61 6.23 4.07
N LYS A 100 -14.76 7.45 3.53
CA LYS A 100 -13.64 8.21 2.93
C LYS A 100 -12.56 8.49 3.97
N GLN A 101 -12.94 8.85 5.20
CA GLN A 101 -12.00 9.06 6.29
C GLN A 101 -11.24 7.77 6.64
N ILE A 102 -11.95 6.63 6.79
CA ILE A 102 -11.35 5.31 7.04
C ILE A 102 -10.39 4.94 5.90
N LYS A 103 -10.81 5.04 4.63
CA LYS A 103 -9.97 4.78 3.45
C LYS A 103 -8.70 5.64 3.47
N GLY A 104 -8.81 6.92 3.81
CA GLY A 104 -7.66 7.83 3.92
C GLY A 104 -6.71 7.46 5.06
N GLN A 105 -7.24 7.03 6.21
CA GLN A 105 -6.43 6.55 7.34
C GLN A 105 -5.70 5.25 7.00
N LEU A 106 -6.41 4.27 6.41
CA LEU A 106 -5.83 3.02 5.92
C LEU A 106 -4.75 3.28 4.86
N GLY A 107 -4.99 4.18 3.91
CA GLY A 107 -3.99 4.55 2.90
C GLY A 107 -2.72 5.16 3.49
N ARG A 108 -2.86 6.04 4.49
CA ARG A 108 -1.69 6.57 5.23
C ARG A 108 -0.95 5.46 5.98
N LEU A 109 -1.70 4.59 6.66
CA LEU A 109 -1.13 3.48 7.43
C LEU A 109 -0.36 2.51 6.52
N ALA A 110 -0.90 2.18 5.34
CA ALA A 110 -0.25 1.35 4.33
C ALA A 110 1.09 1.93 3.87
N LEU A 111 1.20 3.26 3.77
CA LEU A 111 2.43 3.94 3.35
C LEU A 111 3.48 4.03 4.47
N THR A 112 3.05 4.27 5.72
CA THR A 112 3.99 4.59 6.81
C THR A 112 4.33 3.42 7.72
N HIS A 113 3.52 2.35 7.76
CA HIS A 113 3.63 1.27 8.75
C HIS A 113 3.72 -0.14 8.16
N LYS A 114 4.04 -0.28 6.86
CA LYS A 114 4.11 -1.58 6.15
C LYS A 114 4.87 -2.69 6.91
N TRP A 115 5.89 -2.32 7.70
CA TRP A 115 6.76 -3.26 8.42
C TRP A 115 6.52 -3.33 9.94
N THR A 116 5.63 -2.50 10.48
CA THR A 116 5.33 -2.45 11.94
C THR A 116 3.88 -2.77 12.24
N LEU A 117 3.10 -3.17 11.23
CA LEU A 117 1.69 -3.38 11.35
C LEU A 117 1.40 -4.63 12.20
N LYS A 118 0.63 -4.48 13.27
CA LYS A 118 0.09 -5.60 14.03
C LYS A 118 -1.29 -5.98 13.50
N GLU A 119 -1.67 -7.24 13.65
CA GLU A 119 -3.04 -7.70 13.38
C GLU A 119 -4.08 -6.90 14.19
N THR A 120 -3.73 -6.51 15.43
CA THR A 120 -4.59 -5.67 16.28
C THR A 120 -4.78 -4.25 15.76
N ASP A 121 -3.84 -3.71 14.99
CA ASP A 121 -3.93 -2.35 14.45
C ASP A 121 -5.00 -2.28 13.35
N LEU A 122 -5.20 -3.37 12.62
CA LEU A 122 -6.28 -3.51 11.63
C LEU A 122 -7.62 -3.83 12.28
N ARG A 123 -7.64 -4.49 13.44
CA ARG A 123 -8.86 -4.92 14.14
C ARG A 123 -9.84 -3.76 14.42
N ALA A 124 -9.32 -2.59 14.78
CA ALA A 124 -10.15 -1.41 15.02
C ALA A 124 -10.85 -0.91 13.74
N TYR A 125 -10.22 -1.07 12.57
CA TYR A 125 -10.82 -0.73 11.28
C TYR A 125 -11.81 -1.80 10.83
N HIS A 126 -11.51 -3.10 11.05
CA HIS A 126 -12.46 -4.18 10.82
C HIS A 126 -13.77 -3.95 11.57
N LEU A 127 -13.70 -3.63 12.86
CA LEU A 127 -14.91 -3.38 13.65
C LEU A 127 -15.70 -2.17 13.13
N GLN A 128 -15.02 -1.09 12.75
CA GLN A 128 -15.70 0.10 12.19
C GLN A 128 -16.37 -0.18 10.84
N LEU A 129 -15.77 -1.01 9.99
CA LEU A 129 -16.36 -1.39 8.71
C LEU A 129 -17.54 -2.35 8.91
N GLU A 130 -17.42 -3.30 9.83
CA GLU A 130 -18.50 -4.21 10.22
C GLU A 130 -19.69 -3.44 10.81
N GLU A 131 -19.44 -2.45 11.67
CA GLU A 131 -20.48 -1.53 12.18
C GLU A 131 -21.24 -0.85 11.04
N ILE A 132 -20.54 -0.37 10.01
CA ILE A 132 -21.15 0.28 8.86
C ILE A 132 -21.95 -0.72 8.01
N GLU A 133 -21.42 -1.91 7.79
CA GLU A 133 -22.12 -2.97 7.05
C GLU A 133 -23.39 -3.42 7.78
N ASN A 134 -23.37 -3.48 9.11
CA ASN A 134 -24.52 -3.82 9.94
C ASN A 134 -25.64 -2.75 9.94
N LEU A 135 -25.38 -1.54 9.41
CA LEU A 135 -26.43 -0.55 9.18
C LEU A 135 -27.33 -0.93 7.98
N LYS A 136 -26.87 -1.84 7.10
CA LYS A 136 -27.68 -2.32 5.98
C LYS A 136 -28.85 -3.16 6.49
N GLN A 137 -30.01 -2.94 5.92
CA GLN A 137 -31.18 -3.79 6.09
C GLN A 137 -31.42 -4.53 4.77
N ASP A 138 -31.39 -5.86 4.80
CA ASP A 138 -31.53 -6.70 3.60
C ASP A 138 -30.48 -6.41 2.51
N GLY A 139 -29.28 -5.97 2.91
CA GLY A 139 -28.18 -5.66 2.00
C GLY A 139 -28.17 -4.24 1.42
N ILE A 140 -29.15 -3.39 1.75
CA ILE A 140 -29.25 -1.99 1.30
C ILE A 140 -29.32 -1.04 2.49
N PHE A 141 -28.77 0.17 2.34
CA PHE A 141 -29.00 1.25 3.30
C PHE A 141 -30.37 1.86 3.02
N LYS A 142 -31.28 1.83 3.99
CA LYS A 142 -32.62 2.41 3.85
C LYS A 142 -32.66 3.81 4.42
N ASP A 143 -33.44 4.69 3.81
CA ASP A 143 -33.71 6.01 4.36
C ASP A 143 -34.86 5.88 5.38
N PRO A 144 -34.68 6.26 6.67
CA PRO A 144 -35.79 6.23 7.63
C PRO A 144 -36.96 7.15 7.25
N ALA A 145 -36.75 8.14 6.37
CA ALA A 145 -37.76 9.07 5.91
C ALA A 145 -38.44 8.67 4.58
N SER A 146 -37.93 7.66 3.86
CA SER A 146 -38.48 7.23 2.57
C SER A 146 -38.35 5.72 2.34
N ASP A 147 -39.39 5.12 1.77
CA ASP A 147 -39.39 3.69 1.39
C ASP A 147 -38.62 3.42 0.08
N THR A 148 -38.07 4.46 -0.54
CA THR A 148 -37.24 4.36 -1.75
C THR A 148 -35.78 4.08 -1.39
N ILE A 149 -35.10 3.30 -2.22
CA ILE A 149 -33.65 3.07 -2.06
C ILE A 149 -32.91 4.41 -2.29
N PRO A 150 -32.18 4.94 -1.30
CA PRO A 150 -31.43 6.19 -1.45
C PRO A 150 -30.25 6.01 -2.42
N GLU A 151 -30.01 7.04 -3.24
CA GLU A 151 -28.89 7.12 -4.19
C GLU A 151 -27.53 7.19 -3.48
N GLY A 152 -26.49 6.59 -4.06
CA GLY A 152 -25.15 6.49 -3.44
C GLY A 152 -24.82 5.11 -2.84
N GLN A 153 -25.69 4.10 -3.00
CA GLN A 153 -25.41 2.71 -2.58
C GLN A 153 -24.15 2.15 -3.24
N ALA A 154 -23.97 2.44 -4.54
CA ALA A 154 -22.83 1.95 -5.31
C ALA A 154 -21.53 2.54 -4.75
N LEU A 155 -21.50 3.85 -4.51
CA LEU A 155 -20.37 4.52 -3.87
C LEU A 155 -20.02 3.96 -2.48
N ILE A 156 -21.02 3.67 -1.64
CA ILE A 156 -20.77 3.07 -0.32
C ILE A 156 -20.17 1.66 -0.44
N ASN A 157 -20.77 0.80 -1.26
CA ASN A 157 -20.26 -0.56 -1.47
C ASN A 157 -18.84 -0.55 -2.03
N PHE A 158 -18.59 0.37 -2.96
CA PHE A 158 -17.27 0.62 -3.52
C PHE A 158 -16.26 1.03 -2.43
N LEU A 159 -16.59 2.00 -1.58
CA LEU A 159 -15.71 2.45 -0.50
C LEU A 159 -15.44 1.35 0.53
N LEU A 160 -16.44 0.53 0.88
CA LEU A 160 -16.27 -0.63 1.75
C LEU A 160 -15.29 -1.65 1.14
N ARG A 161 -15.49 -2.05 -0.12
CA ARG A 161 -14.58 -2.96 -0.85
C ARG A 161 -13.16 -2.41 -0.91
N SER A 162 -13.02 -1.12 -1.22
CA SER A 162 -11.72 -0.43 -1.19
C SER A 162 -11.03 -0.55 0.16
N CYS A 163 -11.75 -0.31 1.26
CA CYS A 163 -11.16 -0.40 2.60
C CYS A 163 -10.73 -1.85 2.92
N HIS A 164 -11.58 -2.83 2.63
CA HIS A 164 -11.27 -4.25 2.83
C HIS A 164 -10.06 -4.70 2.01
N ARG A 165 -9.96 -4.32 0.73
CA ARG A 165 -8.82 -4.66 -0.11
C ARG A 165 -7.51 -4.06 0.39
N ILE A 166 -7.52 -2.80 0.85
CA ILE A 166 -6.34 -2.19 1.47
C ILE A 166 -5.93 -2.99 2.71
N MET A 167 -6.88 -3.36 3.57
CA MET A 167 -6.59 -4.17 4.77
C MET A 167 -6.05 -5.55 4.42
N GLU A 168 -6.68 -6.27 3.49
CA GLU A 168 -6.23 -7.60 3.05
C GLU A 168 -4.82 -7.57 2.47
N ARG A 169 -4.52 -6.56 1.64
CA ARG A 169 -3.18 -6.34 1.10
C ARG A 169 -2.18 -6.02 2.21
N MET A 170 -2.55 -5.19 3.16
CA MET A 170 -1.70 -4.88 4.31
C MET A 170 -1.43 -6.11 5.17
N SER A 171 -2.43 -6.95 5.41
CA SER A 171 -2.30 -8.22 6.15
C SER A 171 -1.41 -9.23 5.43
N SER A 172 -1.51 -9.33 4.09
CA SER A 172 -0.70 -10.27 3.31
C SER A 172 0.75 -9.81 3.13
N GLU A 173 0.99 -8.49 3.14
CA GLU A 173 2.33 -7.90 3.03
C GLU A 173 3.04 -7.73 4.38
N SER A 174 2.31 -7.68 5.50
CA SER A 174 2.91 -7.52 6.83
C SER A 174 3.49 -8.85 7.31
N VAL A 175 4.81 -8.99 7.25
CA VAL A 175 5.52 -9.90 8.18
C VAL A 175 5.61 -9.13 9.50
N PRO A 176 4.85 -9.49 10.54
CA PRO A 176 4.88 -8.73 11.78
C PRO A 176 6.28 -8.82 12.39
N VAL A 177 6.87 -7.65 12.68
CA VAL A 177 7.99 -7.60 13.62
C VAL A 177 7.41 -7.89 14.99
N SER A 178 7.87 -8.96 15.64
CA SER A 178 7.38 -9.35 16.94
C SER A 178 7.56 -8.22 17.96
N GLU A 179 6.74 -8.20 19.02
CA GLU A 179 6.86 -7.18 20.06
C GLU A 179 8.26 -7.14 20.71
N ALA A 180 8.91 -8.31 20.82
CA ALA A 180 10.26 -8.45 21.32
C ALA A 180 11.30 -7.69 20.48
N LEU A 181 11.08 -7.55 19.16
CA LEU A 181 11.99 -6.86 18.25
C LEU A 181 11.63 -5.39 18.00
N MET A 182 10.46 -4.95 18.43
CA MET A 182 9.99 -3.56 18.25
C MET A 182 10.96 -2.50 18.81
N PRO A 183 11.59 -2.69 20.00
CA PRO A 183 12.59 -1.75 20.50
C PRO A 183 13.83 -1.63 19.60
N VAL A 184 14.26 -2.73 18.98
CA VAL A 184 15.40 -2.76 18.06
C VAL A 184 15.03 -2.04 16.77
N TYR A 185 13.89 -2.40 16.18
CA TYR A 185 13.39 -1.79 14.94
C TYR A 185 13.23 -0.26 15.05
N ASN A 186 12.64 0.22 16.15
CA ASN A 186 12.42 1.66 16.36
C ASN A 186 13.73 2.43 16.48
N GLN A 187 14.72 1.85 17.15
CA GLN A 187 16.05 2.45 17.25
C GLN A 187 16.73 2.52 15.88
N LEU A 188 16.72 1.43 15.12
CA LEU A 188 17.29 1.39 13.77
C LEU A 188 16.60 2.36 12.82
N SER A 189 15.27 2.43 12.84
CA SER A 189 14.49 3.38 12.02
C SER A 189 14.84 4.83 12.34
N THR A 190 15.02 5.15 13.63
CA THR A 190 15.44 6.48 14.06
C THR A 190 16.85 6.81 13.54
N VAL A 191 17.79 5.88 13.69
CA VAL A 191 19.17 6.05 13.21
C VAL A 191 19.20 6.24 11.70
N LYS A 192 18.49 5.40 10.93
CA LYS A 192 18.35 5.53 9.48
C LYS A 192 17.86 6.92 9.07
N ARG A 193 16.81 7.43 9.73
CA ARG A 193 16.28 8.76 9.44
C ARG A 193 17.34 9.84 9.66
N CYS A 194 18.04 9.79 10.80
CA CYS A 194 19.10 10.76 11.09
C CYS A 194 20.27 10.66 10.10
N LEU A 195 20.69 9.45 9.73
CA LEU A 195 21.75 9.24 8.73
C LEU A 195 21.36 9.78 7.36
N LEU A 196 20.11 9.59 6.92
CA LEU A 196 19.60 10.16 5.67
C LEU A 196 19.50 11.70 5.73
N GLU A 197 19.15 12.27 6.88
CA GLU A 197 19.17 13.73 7.07
C GLU A 197 20.60 14.28 7.00
N VAL A 198 21.57 13.59 7.61
CA VAL A 198 22.99 13.93 7.46
C VAL A 198 23.40 13.80 5.99
N SER A 199 23.08 12.70 5.31
CA SER A 199 23.43 12.53 3.89
C SER A 199 22.85 13.62 2.97
N LYS A 200 21.62 14.08 3.24
CA LYS A 200 20.95 15.09 2.41
C LYS A 200 21.36 16.53 2.73
N TRP A 201 21.55 16.83 4.01
CA TRP A 201 21.64 18.21 4.51
C TRP A 201 22.88 18.46 5.38
N GLY A 202 23.39 17.41 6.02
CA GLY A 202 24.62 17.46 6.78
C GLY A 202 25.83 17.37 5.85
N LYS A 203 26.71 18.36 5.90
CA LYS A 203 28.09 18.15 5.48
C LYS A 203 28.89 17.84 6.74
N PRO A 204 29.08 16.57 7.12
CA PRO A 204 29.97 16.26 8.22
C PRO A 204 31.37 16.75 7.86
N ASP A 205 31.90 17.70 8.63
CA ASP A 205 33.23 18.29 8.40
C ASP A 205 34.35 17.31 8.78
N SER A 206 34.03 16.31 9.61
CA SER A 206 34.97 15.28 10.03
C SER A 206 34.29 13.94 10.31
N ILE A 207 35.05 12.84 10.21
CA ILE A 207 34.57 11.49 10.56
C ILE A 207 34.08 11.44 12.03
N ARG A 208 34.62 12.30 12.90
CA ARG A 208 34.21 12.37 14.31
C ARG A 208 32.74 12.74 14.49
N ASP A 209 32.18 13.50 13.56
CA ASP A 209 30.76 13.88 13.58
C ASP A 209 29.84 12.67 13.34
N LEU A 210 30.39 11.58 12.77
CA LEU A 210 29.69 10.32 12.50
C LEU A 210 29.82 9.29 13.64
N TYR A 211 30.71 9.52 14.62
CA TYR A 211 30.92 8.60 15.74
C TYR A 211 29.68 8.31 16.59
N PRO A 212 28.79 9.28 16.88
CA PRO A 212 27.55 8.98 17.60
C PRO A 212 26.70 7.91 16.92
N TYR A 213 26.65 7.91 15.57
CA TYR A 213 25.92 6.91 14.79
C TYR A 213 26.63 5.56 14.80
N GLN A 214 27.96 5.52 14.63
CA GLN A 214 28.75 4.28 14.76
C GLN A 214 28.51 3.61 16.12
N MET A 215 28.60 4.39 17.21
CA MET A 215 28.38 3.90 18.57
C MET A 215 26.96 3.41 18.77
N LYS A 216 25.96 4.11 18.21
CA LYS A 216 24.58 3.69 18.31
C LYS A 216 24.31 2.38 17.55
N LEU A 217 24.82 2.24 16.33
CA LEU A 217 24.69 1.01 15.56
C LEU A 217 25.41 -0.16 16.23
N ALA A 218 26.64 0.05 16.71
CA ALA A 218 27.38 -0.97 17.46
C ALA A 218 26.64 -1.41 18.74
N SER A 219 26.02 -0.46 19.45
CA SER A 219 25.20 -0.77 20.63
C SER A 219 23.99 -1.63 20.28
N ILE A 220 23.36 -1.41 19.13
CA ILE A 220 22.23 -2.23 18.67
C ILE A 220 22.74 -3.60 18.20
N ASP A 221 23.82 -3.63 17.44
CA ASP A 221 24.45 -4.85 16.95
C ASP A 221 24.83 -5.81 18.11
N ASN A 222 25.38 -5.26 19.20
CA ASN A 222 25.73 -6.03 20.40
C ASN A 222 24.52 -6.68 21.11
N MET A 223 23.28 -6.33 20.74
CA MET A 223 22.09 -7.03 21.21
C MET A 223 21.88 -8.39 20.51
N ARG A 224 22.63 -8.68 19.44
CA ARG A 224 22.55 -9.95 18.72
C ARG A 224 23.28 -11.06 19.46
N VAL A 225 22.66 -12.23 19.52
CA VAL A 225 23.23 -13.48 20.01
C VAL A 225 23.39 -14.42 18.81
N ASN A 226 24.60 -14.91 18.57
CA ASN A 226 24.93 -15.76 17.40
C ASN A 226 24.48 -15.15 16.05
N GLY A 227 24.58 -13.83 15.91
CA GLY A 227 24.18 -13.10 14.70
C GLY A 227 22.68 -12.87 14.54
N SER A 228 21.85 -13.25 15.51
CA SER A 228 20.40 -13.02 15.50
C SER A 228 19.95 -12.19 16.71
N PHE A 229 18.89 -11.38 16.58
CA PHE A 229 18.22 -10.79 17.75
C PHE A 229 17.30 -11.86 18.30
N SER A 230 17.46 -12.16 19.58
CA SER A 230 16.69 -13.16 20.30
C SER A 230 15.83 -12.50 21.36
N ASP A 231 14.70 -13.12 21.70
CA ASP A 231 13.91 -12.70 22.86
C ASP A 231 14.57 -13.12 24.19
N GLU A 232 13.92 -12.79 25.32
CA GLU A 232 14.39 -13.13 26.67
C GLU A 232 14.52 -14.65 26.91
N GLU A 233 13.81 -15.46 26.12
CA GLU A 233 13.83 -16.93 26.18
C GLU A 233 14.90 -17.54 25.25
N GLY A 234 15.57 -16.72 24.43
CA GLY A 234 16.59 -17.14 23.48
C GLY A 234 16.03 -17.64 22.14
N ASN A 235 14.74 -17.47 21.87
CA ASN A 235 14.14 -17.80 20.59
C ASN A 235 14.38 -16.68 19.57
N ILE A 236 14.38 -17.02 18.28
CA ILE A 236 14.48 -16.04 17.18
C ILE A 236 13.07 -15.53 16.88
N PRO A 237 12.73 -14.26 17.17
CA PRO A 237 11.39 -13.77 16.98
C PRO A 237 11.09 -13.43 15.51
N GLU A 238 9.82 -13.39 15.16
CA GLU A 238 9.36 -12.99 13.83
C GLU A 238 9.78 -11.54 13.49
N GLY A 239 10.13 -11.30 12.22
CA GLY A 239 10.66 -10.00 11.76
C GLY A 239 12.17 -9.81 11.96
N GLN A 240 12.89 -10.84 12.41
CA GLN A 240 14.36 -10.81 12.54
C GLN A 240 15.07 -10.35 11.27
N ALA A 241 14.66 -10.87 10.10
CA ALA A 241 15.27 -10.53 8.82
C ALA A 241 15.12 -9.04 8.49
N ILE A 242 14.02 -8.41 8.89
CA ILE A 242 13.75 -6.97 8.70
C ILE A 242 14.74 -6.15 9.54
N CYS A 243 14.92 -6.50 10.81
CA CYS A 243 15.87 -5.82 11.70
C CYS A 243 17.32 -5.99 11.21
N ILE A 244 17.71 -7.16 10.72
CA ILE A 244 19.04 -7.38 10.11
C ILE A 244 19.20 -6.50 8.87
N ALA A 245 18.24 -6.52 7.96
CA ALA A 245 18.30 -5.74 6.72
C ALA A 245 18.41 -4.24 7.02
N LEU A 246 17.63 -3.74 7.98
CA LEU A 246 17.65 -2.33 8.39
C LEU A 246 18.97 -1.94 9.08
N LEU A 247 19.54 -2.82 9.90
CA LEU A 247 20.85 -2.61 10.51
C LEU A 247 21.95 -2.53 9.44
N ASN A 248 21.95 -3.45 8.48
CA ASN A 248 22.91 -3.46 7.38
C ASN A 248 22.78 -2.17 6.53
N GLU A 249 21.56 -1.78 6.18
CA GLU A 249 21.31 -0.54 5.44
C GLU A 249 21.82 0.70 6.18
N CYS A 250 21.67 0.75 7.51
CA CYS A 250 22.24 1.85 8.30
C CYS A 250 23.78 1.85 8.26
N TYR A 251 24.42 0.67 8.30
CA TYR A 251 25.87 0.57 8.15
C TYR A 251 26.32 0.99 6.76
N ASP A 252 25.59 0.61 5.71
CA ASP A 252 25.91 0.99 4.33
C ASP A 252 25.86 2.51 4.16
N ILE A 253 24.77 3.17 4.59
CA ILE A 253 24.65 4.64 4.54
C ILE A 253 25.78 5.31 5.34
N LEU A 254 26.08 4.79 6.53
CA LEU A 254 27.16 5.33 7.37
C LEU A 254 28.53 5.17 6.71
N HIS A 255 28.80 4.03 6.07
CA HIS A 255 30.03 3.80 5.31
C HIS A 255 30.14 4.76 4.12
N GLU A 256 29.08 4.93 3.33
CA GLU A 256 29.05 5.91 2.25
C GLU A 256 29.39 7.32 2.75
N LEU A 257 28.80 7.75 3.86
CA LEU A 257 29.08 9.06 4.45
C LEU A 257 30.53 9.20 4.91
N MET A 258 31.10 8.19 5.56
CA MET A 258 32.51 8.22 5.96
C MET A 258 33.44 8.33 4.75
N THR A 259 33.15 7.56 3.70
CA THR A 259 33.96 7.56 2.48
C THR A 259 33.91 8.93 1.80
N LEU A 260 32.74 9.58 1.78
CA LEU A 260 32.60 10.93 1.23
C LEU A 260 33.46 11.94 2.00
N VAL A 261 33.43 11.92 3.34
CA VAL A 261 34.26 12.80 4.17
C VAL A 261 35.76 12.58 3.91
N GLU A 262 36.19 11.32 3.83
CA GLU A 262 37.59 10.98 3.54
C GLU A 262 38.06 11.45 2.14
N THR A 263 37.16 11.49 1.15
CA THR A 263 37.49 11.98 -0.19
C THR A 263 37.49 13.51 -0.31
N GLU A 264 36.84 14.22 0.61
CA GLU A 264 36.77 15.69 0.61
C GLU A 264 37.86 16.36 1.47
N THR A 265 38.54 15.60 2.34
CA THR A 265 39.69 16.05 3.15
C THR A 265 41.04 15.78 2.51
#